data_AF-M2R902-F1
#
_entry.id   AF-M2R902-F1
#
_cell.length_a   1.000
_cell.length_b   1.000
_cell.length_c   1.000
_cell.angle_alpha   90.00
_cell.angle_beta   90.00
_cell.angle_gamma   90.00
#
_symmetry.space_group_name_H-M   'P 1'
#
loop_
_entity.id
_entity.type
_entity.pdbx_description
1 polymer ?
#
loop_
_entity_poly.entity_id
_entity_poly.type
_entity_poly.pdbx_seq_one_letter_code
_entity_poly.pdbx_strand_id
1 'polypeptide(L)'
;MSTIFTSEERKQNCLSQLEKYNGIDDECFEGSNDLVEIDIPTTIEWIGENCFKECTRLTSINIPTTVTEIGNGSFKGCSSLVTINIPSSINKIKYECFSECTSLVYIKFPTSITSIGNECFKNCYNLKKINIPTSIKELGNNCFSGCSSLRSIEIPTSISTLPINCFNGCKSLRNIEIPTSISVIPINCFCGCTSLTSITLPSSINKIEETSFRNCSSLSSIDIPSTISELETTCFSGCTSLTSINISTSVNQTESWCWFNGCMSLTAITITTRVKKIEEHYQKYKSLKSVSIPTSIDELGNWYFKGCTSLTRIDIPTTVNVIGCGCFKSCLSLSSITLSTSISKLKEWCFEDCLSLTSINIPSTINEIETGCFKNCLSLRSINIPSSISQIGDWCFEECSSLTSITIPTSVSKLGPGCFKNCLSLRTITLPSSISQIGEWCFEGCTSLKSINIPTSVHELVKECFKNCSSLTQIDVPTSVTNIEERCFLGCPEELKRNKVLKKLYYDGCVIV
;
A
#
# COMPACT_ATOMS: atom_id res chain seq x y z
N MET A 1 2.43 -1.06 64.71
CA MET A 1 3.26 -1.69 63.66
C MET A 1 2.29 -2.28 62.67
N SER A 2 2.40 -1.93 61.40
CA SER A 2 1.71 -2.67 60.35
C SER A 2 2.26 -4.10 60.35
N THR A 3 1.36 -5.07 60.28
CA THR A 3 1.70 -6.49 60.15
C THR A 3 1.41 -6.93 58.72
N ILE A 4 2.34 -7.65 58.09
CA ILE A 4 2.28 -8.00 56.66
C ILE A 4 2.22 -9.52 56.53
N PHE A 5 1.27 -10.03 55.74
CA PHE A 5 1.15 -11.45 55.43
C PHE A 5 2.04 -11.83 54.25
N THR A 6 3.06 -12.62 54.51
CA THR A 6 4.14 -13.01 53.59
C THR A 6 3.90 -14.37 52.94
N SER A 7 4.62 -14.66 51.86
CA SER A 7 4.59 -15.96 51.17
C SER A 7 5.00 -17.13 52.08
N GLU A 8 5.87 -16.89 53.06
CA GLU A 8 6.29 -17.90 54.04
C GLU A 8 5.19 -18.19 55.05
N GLU A 9 4.50 -17.15 55.54
CA GLU A 9 3.32 -17.32 56.41
C GLU A 9 2.19 -18.04 55.70
N ARG A 10 2.00 -17.83 54.39
CA ARG A 10 1.06 -18.61 53.57
C ARG A 10 1.38 -20.11 53.56
N LYS A 11 2.65 -20.48 53.46
CA LYS A 11 3.06 -21.91 53.45
C LYS A 11 2.85 -22.56 54.82
N GLN A 12 2.98 -21.77 55.90
CA GLN A 12 2.91 -22.27 57.27
C GLN A 12 1.49 -22.22 57.86
N ASN A 13 0.64 -21.30 57.41
CA ASN A 13 -0.66 -21.00 58.01
C ASN A 13 -1.83 -21.11 57.01
N CYS A 14 -3.04 -21.30 57.53
CA CYS A 14 -4.27 -21.23 56.72
C CYS A 14 -4.64 -19.78 56.37
N LEU A 15 -5.34 -19.60 55.23
CA LEU A 15 -5.90 -18.32 54.76
C LEU A 15 -6.73 -17.57 55.82
N SER A 16 -7.36 -18.29 56.76
CA SER A 16 -8.14 -17.72 57.85
C SER A 16 -7.34 -16.82 58.82
N GLN A 17 -6.01 -16.85 58.77
CA GLN A 17 -5.17 -16.00 59.61
C GLN A 17 -4.98 -14.58 59.05
N LEU A 18 -5.42 -14.29 57.82
CA LEU A 18 -5.30 -12.96 57.18
C LEU A 18 -5.89 -11.83 58.05
N GLU A 19 -6.88 -12.12 58.90
CA GLU A 19 -7.50 -11.14 59.83
C GLU A 19 -6.52 -10.54 60.84
N LYS A 20 -5.35 -11.14 61.02
CA LYS A 20 -4.31 -10.63 61.94
C LYS A 20 -3.39 -9.58 61.30
N TYR A 21 -3.53 -9.36 60.00
CA TYR A 21 -2.61 -8.57 59.19
C TYR A 21 -3.27 -7.33 58.62
N ASN A 22 -2.42 -6.32 58.33
CA ASN A 22 -2.82 -5.07 57.70
C ASN A 22 -2.60 -5.06 56.19
N GLY A 23 -1.82 -5.99 55.64
CA GLY A 23 -1.51 -6.02 54.22
C GLY A 23 -1.00 -7.37 53.77
N ILE A 24 -1.02 -7.59 52.46
CA ILE A 24 -0.49 -8.79 51.83
C ILE A 24 0.75 -8.41 51.03
N ASP A 25 1.84 -9.13 51.27
CA ASP A 25 3.13 -8.87 50.64
C ASP A 25 3.12 -9.17 49.13
N ASP A 26 4.16 -8.72 48.46
CA ASP A 26 4.41 -9.01 47.05
C ASP A 26 4.53 -10.53 46.83
N GLU A 27 4.03 -11.01 45.69
CA GLU A 27 4.12 -12.41 45.24
C GLU A 27 3.56 -13.45 46.23
N CYS A 28 2.82 -13.02 47.26
CA CYS A 28 2.43 -13.88 48.39
C CYS A 28 1.69 -15.16 47.96
N PHE A 29 0.79 -15.04 46.98
CA PHE A 29 0.00 -16.12 46.39
C PHE A 29 0.42 -16.44 44.94
N GLU A 30 1.57 -15.97 44.46
CA GLU A 30 1.98 -16.20 43.07
C GLU A 30 2.01 -17.71 42.73
N GLY A 31 1.44 -18.06 41.57
CA GLY A 31 1.38 -19.42 41.04
C GLY A 31 0.50 -20.38 41.86
N SER A 32 -0.30 -19.88 42.81
CA SER A 32 -1.09 -20.74 43.68
C SER A 32 -2.18 -21.47 42.91
N ASN A 33 -2.09 -22.81 42.89
CA ASN A 33 -3.06 -23.70 42.25
C ASN A 33 -4.16 -24.16 43.22
N ASP A 34 -4.08 -23.82 44.49
CA ASP A 34 -5.08 -24.23 45.49
C ASP A 34 -6.13 -23.14 45.74
N LEU A 35 -5.84 -21.90 45.32
CA LEU A 35 -6.71 -20.76 45.55
C LEU A 35 -7.84 -20.73 44.51
N VAL A 36 -9.07 -21.05 44.93
CA VAL A 36 -10.26 -21.02 44.07
C VAL A 36 -11.13 -19.79 44.33
N GLU A 37 -11.29 -19.43 45.60
CA GLU A 37 -12.01 -18.23 46.04
C GLU A 37 -11.27 -17.66 47.26
N ILE A 38 -11.32 -16.33 47.42
CA ILE A 38 -10.76 -15.66 48.59
C ILE A 38 -11.58 -14.43 48.98
N ASP A 39 -11.95 -14.38 50.26
CA ASP A 39 -12.52 -13.21 50.90
C ASP A 39 -11.42 -12.47 51.67
N ILE A 40 -11.02 -11.30 51.18
CA ILE A 40 -9.98 -10.50 51.83
C ILE A 40 -10.59 -9.83 53.07
N PRO A 41 -10.03 -10.03 54.28
CA PRO A 41 -10.56 -9.42 55.50
C PRO A 41 -10.48 -7.90 55.49
N THR A 42 -11.40 -7.24 56.19
CA THR A 42 -11.44 -5.77 56.32
C THR A 42 -10.26 -5.18 57.11
N THR A 43 -9.38 -6.01 57.67
CA THR A 43 -8.12 -5.55 58.29
C THR A 43 -7.07 -5.22 57.24
N ILE A 44 -7.20 -5.74 56.02
CA ILE A 44 -6.25 -5.53 54.93
C ILE A 44 -6.47 -4.16 54.28
N GLU A 45 -5.37 -3.41 54.15
CA GLU A 45 -5.28 -2.05 53.64
C GLU A 45 -4.55 -1.99 52.28
N TRP A 46 -3.72 -2.98 51.94
CA TRP A 46 -3.08 -3.08 50.62
C TRP A 46 -2.84 -4.53 50.17
N ILE A 47 -2.76 -4.70 48.85
CA ILE A 47 -2.36 -5.94 48.17
C ILE A 47 -1.08 -5.66 47.38
N GLY A 48 -0.02 -6.42 47.66
CA GLY A 48 1.29 -6.29 47.01
C GLY A 48 1.31 -6.54 45.51
N GLU A 49 2.46 -6.26 44.91
CA GLU A 49 2.76 -6.54 43.51
C GLU A 49 2.77 -8.03 43.24
N ASN A 50 2.23 -8.44 42.08
CA ASN A 50 2.12 -9.84 41.66
C ASN A 50 1.47 -10.78 42.68
N CYS A 51 0.75 -10.24 43.67
CA CYS A 51 0.30 -10.98 44.84
C CYS A 51 -0.47 -12.26 44.48
N PHE A 52 -1.40 -12.20 43.51
CA PHE A 52 -2.16 -13.33 42.98
C PHE A 52 -1.77 -13.68 41.54
N LYS A 53 -0.58 -13.29 41.09
CA LYS A 53 -0.13 -13.59 39.72
C LYS A 53 -0.16 -15.10 39.48
N GLU A 54 -0.64 -15.52 38.32
CA GLU A 54 -0.77 -16.93 37.91
C GLU A 54 -1.57 -17.82 38.89
N CYS A 55 -2.47 -17.24 39.70
CA CYS A 55 -3.49 -18.00 40.43
C CYS A 55 -4.54 -18.54 39.46
N THR A 56 -4.18 -19.54 38.66
CA THR A 56 -4.98 -20.00 37.50
C THR A 56 -6.33 -20.59 37.87
N ARG A 57 -6.55 -20.98 39.13
CA ARG A 57 -7.83 -21.52 39.63
C ARG A 57 -8.70 -20.50 40.36
N LEU A 58 -8.22 -19.26 40.57
CA LEU A 58 -8.98 -18.22 41.25
C LEU A 58 -10.16 -17.76 40.38
N THR A 59 -11.37 -18.03 40.85
CA THR A 59 -12.63 -17.73 40.13
C THR A 59 -13.32 -16.47 40.64
N SER A 60 -13.20 -16.18 41.94
CA SER A 60 -13.73 -14.96 42.57
C SER A 60 -12.85 -14.47 43.72
N ILE A 61 -12.78 -13.16 43.86
CA ILE A 61 -12.13 -12.49 44.99
C ILE A 61 -13.01 -11.32 45.45
N ASN A 62 -13.22 -11.21 46.76
CA ASN A 62 -13.87 -10.06 47.37
C ASN A 62 -12.82 -9.17 48.04
N ILE A 63 -12.66 -7.95 47.52
CA ILE A 63 -11.72 -6.95 48.03
C ILE A 63 -12.50 -5.90 48.84
N PRO A 64 -12.23 -5.73 50.14
CA PRO A 64 -12.95 -4.77 50.98
C PRO A 64 -12.55 -3.33 50.67
N THR A 65 -13.41 -2.38 51.04
CA THR A 65 -13.17 -0.94 50.85
C THR A 65 -12.04 -0.37 51.70
N THR A 66 -11.48 -1.17 52.62
CA THR A 66 -10.28 -0.83 53.40
C THR A 66 -9.02 -0.91 52.57
N VAL A 67 -9.02 -1.71 51.48
CA VAL A 67 -7.87 -1.81 50.57
C VAL A 67 -7.76 -0.52 49.75
N THR A 68 -6.74 0.28 50.02
CA THR A 68 -6.46 1.54 49.31
C THR A 68 -5.48 1.38 48.16
N GLU A 69 -4.82 0.22 48.05
CA GLU A 69 -3.81 -0.03 47.03
C GLU A 69 -3.81 -1.48 46.55
N ILE A 70 -3.74 -1.66 45.22
CA ILE A 70 -3.50 -2.94 44.55
C ILE A 70 -2.23 -2.77 43.71
N GLY A 71 -1.24 -3.64 43.94
CA GLY A 71 0.06 -3.63 43.29
C GLY A 71 0.02 -3.86 41.77
N ASN A 72 1.19 -3.69 41.16
CA ASN A 72 1.39 -4.04 39.75
C ASN A 72 1.19 -5.55 39.55
N GLY A 73 0.52 -5.95 38.47
CA GLY A 73 0.38 -7.37 38.12
C GLY A 73 -0.36 -8.24 39.14
N SER A 74 -1.03 -7.66 40.16
CA SER A 74 -1.56 -8.43 41.29
C SER A 74 -2.51 -9.56 40.89
N PHE A 75 -3.21 -9.49 39.76
CA PHE A 75 -4.07 -10.57 39.23
C PHE A 75 -3.64 -11.04 37.85
N LYS A 76 -2.41 -10.74 37.40
CA LYS A 76 -1.91 -11.16 36.09
C LYS A 76 -2.00 -12.69 35.95
N GLY A 77 -2.55 -13.20 34.86
CA GLY A 77 -2.63 -14.65 34.62
C GLY A 77 -3.65 -15.39 35.50
N CYS A 78 -4.53 -14.69 36.22
CA CYS A 78 -5.69 -15.30 36.89
C CYS A 78 -6.72 -15.76 35.85
N SER A 79 -6.38 -16.80 35.10
CA SER A 79 -7.10 -17.23 33.89
C SER A 79 -8.51 -17.75 34.12
N SER A 80 -8.87 -18.11 35.37
CA SER A 80 -10.23 -18.51 35.75
C SER A 80 -11.08 -17.38 36.35
N LEU A 81 -10.53 -16.18 36.55
CA LEU A 81 -11.25 -15.07 37.18
C LEU A 81 -12.32 -14.54 36.24
N VAL A 82 -13.59 -14.67 36.63
CA VAL A 82 -14.73 -14.33 35.75
C VAL A 82 -15.20 -12.89 35.94
N THR A 83 -15.21 -12.42 37.18
CA THR A 83 -15.65 -11.06 37.53
C THR A 83 -14.80 -10.48 38.64
N ILE A 84 -14.62 -9.16 38.66
CA ILE A 84 -14.01 -8.48 39.79
C ILE A 84 -14.70 -7.16 40.11
N ASN A 85 -14.85 -6.89 41.41
CA ASN A 85 -15.32 -5.62 41.93
C ASN A 85 -14.14 -4.84 42.49
N ILE A 86 -13.80 -3.71 41.86
CA ILE A 86 -12.74 -2.83 42.34
C ILE A 86 -13.33 -1.92 43.44
N PRO A 87 -12.74 -1.89 44.65
CA PRO A 87 -13.31 -1.14 45.77
C PRO A 87 -13.23 0.38 45.56
N SER A 88 -14.16 1.12 46.18
CA SER A 88 -14.30 2.58 46.02
C SER A 88 -13.11 3.40 46.51
N SER A 89 -12.28 2.82 47.36
CA SER A 89 -11.01 3.36 47.87
C SER A 89 -9.91 3.44 46.80
N ILE A 90 -10.02 2.68 45.70
CA ILE A 90 -8.99 2.61 44.66
C ILE A 90 -9.18 3.76 43.65
N ASN A 91 -8.14 4.57 43.51
CA ASN A 91 -8.12 5.71 42.59
C ASN A 91 -7.39 5.44 41.27
N LYS A 92 -6.58 4.37 41.19
CA LYS A 92 -5.78 3.98 40.02
C LYS A 92 -5.68 2.46 39.95
N ILE A 93 -5.81 1.89 38.76
CA ILE A 93 -5.47 0.49 38.50
C ILE A 93 -4.10 0.47 37.86
N LYS A 94 -3.18 -0.29 38.45
CA LYS A 94 -1.76 -0.27 38.09
C LYS A 94 -1.42 -1.14 36.85
N TYR A 95 -0.13 -1.15 36.50
CA TYR A 95 0.43 -1.90 35.38
C TYR A 95 0.05 -3.38 35.44
N GLU A 96 -0.37 -3.97 34.31
CA GLU A 96 -0.66 -5.41 34.13
C GLU A 96 -1.67 -6.03 35.11
N CYS A 97 -2.41 -5.25 35.88
CA CYS A 97 -3.16 -5.75 37.05
C CYS A 97 -4.08 -6.94 36.72
N PHE A 98 -4.74 -6.95 35.54
CA PHE A 98 -5.61 -8.03 35.05
C PHE A 98 -5.14 -8.61 33.70
N SER A 99 -3.85 -8.46 33.37
CA SER A 99 -3.29 -9.01 32.13
C SER A 99 -3.46 -10.52 32.13
N GLU A 100 -3.86 -11.11 31.00
CA GLU A 100 -4.05 -12.56 30.83
C GLU A 100 -5.13 -13.19 31.74
N CYS A 101 -6.04 -12.37 32.29
CA CYS A 101 -7.30 -12.87 32.89
C CYS A 101 -8.27 -13.33 31.79
N THR A 102 -7.96 -14.45 31.14
CA THR A 102 -8.61 -14.90 29.91
C THR A 102 -10.12 -15.17 30.05
N SER A 103 -10.58 -15.54 31.26
CA SER A 103 -12.01 -15.75 31.56
C SER A 103 -12.77 -14.51 32.01
N LEU A 104 -12.12 -13.35 32.16
CA LEU A 104 -12.74 -12.15 32.70
C LEU A 104 -13.81 -11.61 31.75
N VAL A 105 -15.06 -11.56 32.24
CA VAL A 105 -16.23 -11.10 31.49
C VAL A 105 -16.68 -9.71 31.92
N TYR A 106 -16.51 -9.38 33.20
CA TYR A 106 -17.03 -8.14 33.77
C TYR A 106 -16.14 -7.58 34.87
N ILE A 107 -15.89 -6.26 34.81
CA ILE A 107 -15.22 -5.50 35.86
C ILE A 107 -16.17 -4.39 36.31
N LYS A 108 -16.38 -4.27 37.62
CA LYS A 108 -17.06 -3.13 38.21
C LYS A 108 -16.02 -2.11 38.65
N PHE A 109 -15.93 -1.00 37.94
CA PHE A 109 -15.10 0.14 38.35
C PHE A 109 -15.80 0.98 39.41
N PRO A 110 -15.05 1.56 40.38
CA PRO A 110 -15.55 2.62 41.23
C PRO A 110 -15.58 3.95 40.46
N THR A 111 -16.37 4.91 40.93
CA THR A 111 -16.44 6.26 40.34
C THR A 111 -15.21 7.12 40.65
N SER A 112 -14.37 6.69 41.58
CA SER A 112 -13.12 7.36 42.00
C SER A 112 -11.92 7.06 41.10
N ILE A 113 -12.05 6.12 40.15
CA ILE A 113 -10.95 5.70 39.29
C ILE A 113 -10.54 6.83 38.34
N THR A 114 -9.25 7.15 38.28
CA THR A 114 -8.70 8.27 37.49
C THR A 114 -7.75 7.81 36.39
N SER A 115 -7.14 6.63 36.51
CA SER A 115 -6.29 6.06 35.47
C SER A 115 -6.29 4.52 35.48
N ILE A 116 -6.02 3.94 34.31
CA ILE A 116 -5.76 2.51 34.11
C ILE A 116 -4.36 2.36 33.51
N GLY A 117 -3.50 1.56 34.14
CA GLY A 117 -2.10 1.37 33.76
C GLY A 117 -1.90 0.59 32.45
N ASN A 118 -0.65 0.52 31.99
CA ASN A 118 -0.31 -0.20 30.76
C ASN A 118 -0.62 -1.70 30.91
N GLU A 119 -1.04 -2.32 29.81
CA GLU A 119 -1.32 -3.76 29.72
C GLU A 119 -2.36 -4.28 30.71
N CYS A 120 -3.13 -3.39 31.36
CA CYS A 120 -4.00 -3.75 32.48
C CYS A 120 -5.01 -4.86 32.14
N PHE A 121 -5.61 -4.85 30.95
CA PHE A 121 -6.54 -5.88 30.48
C PHE A 121 -6.02 -6.60 29.22
N LYS A 122 -4.70 -6.61 29.00
CA LYS A 122 -4.11 -7.29 27.86
C LYS A 122 -4.51 -8.77 27.87
N ASN A 123 -4.86 -9.33 26.72
CA ASN A 123 -5.27 -10.74 26.54
C ASN A 123 -6.47 -11.19 27.41
N CYS A 124 -7.35 -10.28 27.83
CA CYS A 124 -8.65 -10.63 28.42
C CYS A 124 -9.64 -11.13 27.35
N TYR A 125 -9.42 -12.36 26.86
CA TYR A 125 -10.09 -12.87 25.66
C TYR A 125 -11.62 -12.92 25.73
N ASN A 126 -12.21 -13.09 26.92
CA ASN A 126 -13.67 -13.16 27.12
C ASN A 126 -14.33 -11.83 27.47
N LEU A 127 -13.57 -10.74 27.56
CA LEU A 127 -14.12 -9.42 27.88
C LEU A 127 -14.93 -8.88 26.69
N LYS A 128 -16.26 -8.91 26.80
CA LYS A 128 -17.18 -8.54 25.71
C LYS A 128 -17.52 -7.05 25.65
N LYS A 129 -17.60 -6.42 26.82
CA LYS A 129 -17.94 -5.02 27.01
C LYS A 129 -17.23 -4.53 28.26
N ILE A 130 -16.75 -3.29 28.21
CA ILE A 130 -16.19 -2.61 29.37
C ILE A 130 -16.74 -1.18 29.41
N ASN A 131 -17.23 -0.77 30.57
CA ASN A 131 -17.74 0.58 30.80
C ASN A 131 -16.65 1.37 31.52
N ILE A 132 -15.90 2.17 30.78
CA ILE A 132 -14.86 3.02 31.36
C ILE A 132 -15.54 4.25 31.99
N PRO A 133 -15.36 4.52 33.30
CA PRO A 133 -15.95 5.71 33.94
C PRO A 133 -15.45 7.01 33.32
N THR A 134 -16.30 8.04 33.29
CA THR A 134 -15.96 9.37 32.78
C THR A 134 -14.92 10.12 33.62
N SER A 135 -14.62 9.62 34.83
CA SER A 135 -13.56 10.14 35.71
C SER A 135 -12.15 9.78 35.23
N ILE A 136 -12.01 8.81 34.31
CA ILE A 136 -10.70 8.37 33.81
C ILE A 136 -10.10 9.44 32.89
N LYS A 137 -8.88 9.84 33.19
CA LYS A 137 -8.10 10.83 32.43
C LYS A 137 -7.05 10.17 31.55
N GLU A 138 -6.57 9.00 31.94
CA GLU A 138 -5.43 8.32 31.33
C GLU A 138 -5.70 6.82 31.17
N LEU A 139 -5.45 6.31 29.96
CA LEU A 139 -5.37 4.89 29.66
C LEU A 139 -3.92 4.53 29.33
N GLY A 140 -3.47 3.37 29.78
CA GLY A 140 -2.14 2.88 29.49
C GLY A 140 -2.00 2.27 28.09
N ASN A 141 -0.76 2.19 27.61
CA ASN A 141 -0.42 1.48 26.37
C ASN A 141 -0.83 0.02 26.46
N ASN A 142 -1.28 -0.57 25.36
CA ASN A 142 -1.74 -1.96 25.26
C ASN A 142 -2.89 -2.34 26.22
N CYS A 143 -3.60 -1.37 26.82
CA CYS A 143 -4.56 -1.63 27.91
C CYS A 143 -5.61 -2.70 27.55
N PHE A 144 -6.12 -2.73 26.32
CA PHE A 144 -7.09 -3.71 25.83
C PHE A 144 -6.53 -4.56 24.67
N SER A 145 -5.20 -4.62 24.53
CA SER A 145 -4.56 -5.41 23.47
C SER A 145 -4.92 -6.88 23.63
N GLY A 146 -5.34 -7.55 22.55
CA GLY A 146 -5.75 -8.95 22.57
C GLY A 146 -7.13 -9.22 23.14
N CYS A 147 -7.93 -8.22 23.53
CA CYS A 147 -9.33 -8.41 23.98
C CYS A 147 -10.25 -8.84 22.82
N SER A 148 -10.06 -10.08 22.34
CA SER A 148 -10.60 -10.55 21.07
C SER A 148 -12.14 -10.66 21.03
N SER A 149 -12.81 -10.74 22.18
CA SER A 149 -14.27 -10.72 22.28
C SER A 149 -14.89 -9.33 22.48
N LEU A 150 -14.08 -8.27 22.65
CA LEU A 150 -14.58 -6.92 22.91
C LEU A 150 -15.33 -6.41 21.68
N ARG A 151 -16.64 -6.16 21.82
CA ARG A 151 -17.52 -5.78 20.68
C ARG A 151 -17.68 -4.28 20.51
N SER A 152 -17.66 -3.55 21.61
CA SER A 152 -17.86 -2.11 21.69
C SER A 152 -17.20 -1.58 22.94
N ILE A 153 -16.67 -0.36 22.86
CA ILE A 153 -16.13 0.39 23.98
C ILE A 153 -16.42 1.86 23.76
N GLU A 154 -16.84 2.53 24.83
CA GLU A 154 -17.00 3.98 24.86
C GLU A 154 -15.71 4.58 25.46
N ILE A 155 -15.00 5.39 24.69
CA ILE A 155 -13.81 6.10 25.17
C ILE A 155 -14.28 7.38 25.88
N PRO A 156 -13.96 7.59 27.17
CA PRO A 156 -14.31 8.82 27.86
C PRO A 156 -13.79 10.09 27.17
N THR A 157 -14.62 11.13 27.09
CA THR A 157 -14.25 12.43 26.51
C THR A 157 -13.19 13.19 27.31
N SER A 158 -12.92 12.76 28.55
CA SER A 158 -11.86 13.26 29.43
C SER A 158 -10.45 12.83 29.02
N ILE A 159 -10.32 11.83 28.14
CA ILE A 159 -9.03 11.35 27.63
C ILE A 159 -8.54 12.28 26.51
N SER A 160 -7.31 12.77 26.62
CA SER A 160 -6.67 13.66 25.64
C SER A 160 -5.85 12.92 24.57
N THR A 161 -5.36 11.72 24.88
CA THR A 161 -4.54 10.92 23.97
C THR A 161 -4.99 9.47 23.98
N LEU A 162 -5.06 8.86 22.79
CA LEU A 162 -5.22 7.42 22.69
C LEU A 162 -3.85 6.75 22.94
N PRO A 163 -3.80 5.62 23.67
CA PRO A 163 -2.55 4.91 23.88
C PRO A 163 -2.13 4.05 22.69
N ILE A 164 -0.84 3.80 22.58
CA ILE A 164 -0.26 2.89 21.59
C ILE A 164 -0.81 1.48 21.83
N ASN A 165 -1.14 0.76 20.75
CA ASN A 165 -1.67 -0.62 20.79
C ASN A 165 -2.95 -0.82 21.62
N CYS A 166 -3.68 0.26 21.99
CA CYS A 166 -4.75 0.16 22.99
C CYS A 166 -5.80 -0.92 22.65
N PHE A 167 -6.19 -1.04 21.38
CA PHE A 167 -7.17 -2.01 20.88
C PHE A 167 -6.58 -3.01 19.88
N ASN A 168 -5.24 -3.19 19.87
CA ASN A 168 -4.59 -4.16 19.00
C ASN A 168 -5.21 -5.55 19.19
N GLY A 169 -5.57 -6.26 18.12
CA GLY A 169 -6.11 -7.60 18.19
C GLY A 169 -7.52 -7.71 18.80
N CYS A 170 -8.26 -6.60 18.96
CA CYS A 170 -9.67 -6.61 19.33
C CYS A 170 -10.55 -7.12 18.17
N LYS A 171 -10.43 -8.40 17.84
CA LYS A 171 -10.99 -9.04 16.62
C LYS A 171 -12.51 -8.90 16.49
N SER A 172 -13.25 -8.77 17.59
CA SER A 172 -14.71 -8.61 17.62
C SER A 172 -15.18 -7.14 17.65
N LEU A 173 -14.28 -6.17 17.71
CA LEU A 173 -14.64 -4.75 17.83
C LEU A 173 -15.28 -4.30 16.52
N ARG A 174 -16.56 -3.89 16.59
CA ARG A 174 -17.36 -3.50 15.42
C ARG A 174 -17.55 -2.00 15.33
N ASN A 175 -17.82 -1.38 16.47
CA ASN A 175 -18.14 0.04 16.57
C ASN A 175 -17.21 0.66 17.62
N ILE A 176 -16.56 1.75 17.24
CA ILE A 176 -15.85 2.61 18.17
C ILE A 176 -16.01 4.06 17.71
N GLU A 177 -16.35 4.93 18.65
CA GLU A 177 -16.42 6.37 18.44
C GLU A 177 -15.16 7.00 19.03
N ILE A 178 -14.43 7.75 18.21
CA ILE A 178 -13.23 8.47 18.65
C ILE A 178 -13.68 9.84 19.18
N PRO A 179 -13.42 10.18 20.44
CA PRO A 179 -13.78 11.49 20.99
C PRO A 179 -13.06 12.65 20.29
N THR A 180 -13.69 13.81 20.23
CA THR A 180 -13.11 15.04 19.64
C THR A 180 -11.94 15.61 20.45
N SER A 181 -11.67 15.08 21.65
CA SER A 181 -10.49 15.41 22.45
C SER A 181 -9.21 14.78 21.91
N ILE A 182 -9.32 13.77 21.05
CA ILE A 182 -8.18 13.04 20.48
C ILE A 182 -7.70 13.73 19.21
N SER A 183 -6.39 13.93 19.10
CA SER A 183 -5.73 14.55 17.93
C SER A 183 -4.91 13.58 17.07
N VAL A 184 -4.55 12.42 17.61
CA VAL A 184 -3.70 11.42 16.93
C VAL A 184 -4.31 10.02 17.08
N ILE A 185 -4.35 9.26 16.00
CA ILE A 185 -4.56 7.80 16.05
C ILE A 185 -3.17 7.14 16.13
N PRO A 186 -2.80 6.53 17.27
CA PRO A 186 -1.43 6.13 17.53
C PRO A 186 -1.07 4.76 16.93
N ILE A 187 0.23 4.46 16.93
CA ILE A 187 0.80 3.22 16.39
C ILE A 187 -0.01 1.99 16.82
N ASN A 188 -0.40 1.17 15.83
CA ASN A 188 -1.10 -0.10 16.01
C ASN A 188 -2.42 -0.03 16.83
N CYS A 189 -3.02 1.14 17.05
CA CYS A 189 -4.16 1.28 17.97
C CYS A 189 -5.31 0.31 17.66
N PHE A 190 -5.65 0.13 16.38
CA PHE A 190 -6.71 -0.75 15.88
C PHE A 190 -6.16 -1.91 15.03
N CYS A 191 -4.86 -2.18 15.06
CA CYS A 191 -4.24 -3.24 14.27
C CYS A 191 -4.91 -4.59 14.58
N GLY A 192 -5.37 -5.32 13.56
CA GLY A 192 -6.03 -6.62 13.71
C GLY A 192 -7.48 -6.56 14.22
N CYS A 193 -8.14 -5.38 14.21
CA CYS A 193 -9.57 -5.26 14.47
C CYS A 193 -10.39 -5.80 13.29
N THR A 194 -10.37 -7.11 13.08
CA THR A 194 -10.91 -7.79 11.89
C THR A 194 -12.43 -7.65 11.70
N SER A 195 -13.19 -7.26 12.73
CA SER A 195 -14.64 -7.01 12.65
C SER A 195 -15.02 -5.54 12.51
N LEU A 196 -14.06 -4.61 12.51
CA LEU A 196 -14.33 -3.18 12.39
C LEU A 196 -14.80 -2.87 10.97
N THR A 197 -16.07 -2.51 10.81
CA THR A 197 -16.69 -2.31 9.48
C THR A 197 -16.57 -0.88 8.96
N SER A 198 -16.59 0.08 9.89
CA SER A 198 -16.51 1.53 9.64
C SER A 198 -15.97 2.23 10.87
N ILE A 199 -15.26 3.34 10.68
CA ILE A 199 -14.85 4.23 11.75
C ILE A 199 -14.99 5.68 11.28
N THR A 200 -15.57 6.53 12.13
CA THR A 200 -15.68 7.96 11.87
C THR A 200 -14.53 8.66 12.57
N LEU A 201 -13.67 9.33 11.80
CA LEU A 201 -12.58 10.13 12.34
C LEU A 201 -13.09 11.56 12.62
N PRO A 202 -13.01 12.07 13.86
CA PRO A 202 -13.41 13.44 14.16
C PRO A 202 -12.43 14.44 13.51
N SER A 203 -12.89 15.67 13.28
CA SER A 203 -12.08 16.74 12.69
C SER A 203 -10.91 17.19 13.59
N SER A 204 -10.81 16.70 14.82
CA SER A 204 -9.68 16.93 15.70
C SER A 204 -8.44 16.13 15.30
N ILE A 205 -8.60 15.04 14.55
CA ILE A 205 -7.48 14.18 14.13
C ILE A 205 -6.63 14.90 13.09
N ASN A 206 -5.34 15.03 13.41
CA ASN A 206 -4.31 15.60 12.54
C ASN A 206 -3.26 14.57 12.08
N LYS A 207 -3.20 13.39 12.72
CA LYS A 207 -2.20 12.36 12.42
C LYS A 207 -2.76 10.94 12.61
N ILE A 208 -2.44 10.05 11.67
CA ILE A 208 -2.64 8.58 11.82
C ILE A 208 -1.28 7.92 11.70
N GLU A 209 -0.86 7.25 12.76
CA GLU A 209 0.47 6.66 12.89
C GLU A 209 0.58 5.26 12.28
N GLU A 210 1.81 4.75 12.23
CA GLU A 210 2.19 3.50 11.60
C GLU A 210 1.25 2.35 11.99
N THR A 211 0.80 1.56 11.00
CA THR A 211 -0.01 0.35 11.20
C THR A 211 -1.33 0.51 11.99
N SER A 212 -1.80 1.73 12.24
CA SER A 212 -2.97 2.03 13.10
C SER A 212 -4.22 1.17 12.79
N PHE A 213 -4.52 0.90 11.53
CA PHE A 213 -5.65 0.08 11.04
C PHE A 213 -5.18 -1.14 10.23
N ARG A 214 -3.94 -1.59 10.41
CA ARG A 214 -3.43 -2.76 9.68
C ARG A 214 -4.29 -3.99 9.98
N ASN A 215 -4.61 -4.78 8.97
CA ASN A 215 -5.44 -5.99 9.04
C ASN A 215 -6.86 -5.76 9.59
N CYS A 216 -7.41 -4.55 9.49
CA CYS A 216 -8.85 -4.29 9.65
C CYS A 216 -9.61 -4.85 8.44
N SER A 217 -9.65 -6.17 8.30
CA SER A 217 -10.07 -6.87 7.09
C SER A 217 -11.55 -6.67 6.71
N SER A 218 -12.40 -6.27 7.66
CA SER A 218 -13.82 -5.93 7.41
C SER A 218 -14.07 -4.44 7.16
N LEU A 219 -13.04 -3.58 7.27
CA LEU A 219 -13.20 -2.14 7.07
C LEU A 219 -13.53 -1.88 5.60
N SER A 220 -14.74 -1.40 5.35
CA SER A 220 -15.31 -1.29 4.00
C SER A 220 -15.15 0.11 3.39
N SER A 221 -15.21 1.13 4.24
CA SER A 221 -15.00 2.53 3.88
C SER A 221 -14.38 3.28 5.05
N ILE A 222 -13.55 4.26 4.74
CA ILE A 222 -13.08 5.26 5.70
C ILE A 222 -12.96 6.62 5.01
N ASP A 223 -13.45 7.65 5.69
CA ASP A 223 -13.27 9.04 5.29
C ASP A 223 -12.08 9.62 6.03
N ILE A 224 -11.03 10.00 5.31
CA ILE A 224 -9.85 10.65 5.86
C ILE A 224 -10.08 12.16 5.81
N PRO A 225 -10.36 12.83 6.95
CA PRO A 225 -10.69 14.25 6.99
C PRO A 225 -9.51 15.12 6.57
N SER A 226 -9.81 16.31 6.04
CA SER A 226 -8.78 17.25 5.54
C SER A 226 -7.84 17.80 6.59
N THR A 227 -8.16 17.59 7.86
CA THR A 227 -7.37 18.01 9.03
C THR A 227 -6.13 17.16 9.22
N ILE A 228 -6.07 15.96 8.63
CA ILE A 228 -4.90 15.09 8.73
C ILE A 228 -3.74 15.67 7.90
N SER A 229 -2.67 16.05 8.58
CA SER A 229 -1.41 16.52 7.98
C SER A 229 -0.43 15.38 7.73
N GLU A 230 -0.57 14.26 8.42
CA GLU A 230 0.37 13.13 8.38
C GLU A 230 -0.34 11.78 8.44
N LEU A 231 -0.03 10.91 7.48
CA LEU A 231 -0.45 9.52 7.41
C LEU A 231 0.81 8.67 7.30
N GLU A 232 1.11 7.87 8.33
CA GLU A 232 2.35 7.11 8.40
C GLU A 232 2.24 5.72 7.74
N THR A 233 3.41 5.11 7.52
CA THR A 233 3.61 3.89 6.75
C THR A 233 2.66 2.74 7.16
N THR A 234 2.05 2.07 6.18
CA THR A 234 1.17 0.88 6.34
C THR A 234 -0.07 1.03 7.23
N CYS A 235 -0.52 2.25 7.52
CA CYS A 235 -1.67 2.50 8.40
C CYS A 235 -2.96 1.74 8.03
N PHE A 236 -3.22 1.40 6.76
CA PHE A 236 -4.40 0.62 6.31
C PHE A 236 -4.03 -0.71 5.63
N SER A 237 -2.81 -1.22 5.84
CA SER A 237 -2.33 -2.42 5.14
C SER A 237 -3.18 -3.64 5.53
N GLY A 238 -3.60 -4.47 4.57
CA GLY A 238 -4.43 -5.64 4.82
C GLY A 238 -5.91 -5.35 5.08
N CYS A 239 -6.41 -4.13 4.81
CA CYS A 239 -7.85 -3.84 4.80
C CYS A 239 -8.51 -4.44 3.55
N THR A 240 -8.68 -5.78 3.54
CA THR A 240 -9.06 -6.53 2.35
C THR A 240 -10.47 -6.22 1.82
N SER A 241 -11.38 -5.72 2.67
CA SER A 241 -12.74 -5.32 2.27
C SER A 241 -12.89 -3.84 1.92
N LEU A 242 -11.81 -3.05 1.99
CA LEU A 242 -11.86 -1.61 1.72
C LEU A 242 -12.15 -1.40 0.22
N THR A 243 -13.36 -0.93 -0.12
CA THR A 243 -13.79 -0.76 -1.52
C THR A 243 -13.54 0.65 -2.04
N SER A 244 -13.64 1.63 -1.14
CA SER A 244 -13.49 3.06 -1.45
C SER A 244 -12.81 3.78 -0.30
N ILE A 245 -11.97 4.75 -0.64
CA ILE A 245 -11.38 5.68 0.32
C ILE A 245 -11.43 7.10 -0.21
N ASN A 246 -11.87 8.01 0.65
CA ASN A 246 -11.86 9.45 0.39
C ASN A 246 -10.71 10.08 1.16
N ILE A 247 -9.67 10.51 0.45
CA ILE A 247 -8.51 11.19 1.03
C ILE A 247 -8.63 12.68 0.75
N SER A 248 -8.98 13.45 1.79
CA SER A 248 -9.17 14.91 1.68
C SER A 248 -7.99 15.71 2.24
N THR A 249 -6.81 15.12 2.34
CA THR A 249 -5.69 15.66 3.13
C THR A 249 -4.60 16.33 2.30
N SER A 250 -3.99 17.39 2.83
CA SER A 250 -2.81 18.02 2.20
C SER A 250 -1.50 17.38 2.66
N VAL A 251 -1.50 16.06 2.92
CA VAL A 251 -0.36 15.34 3.53
C VAL A 251 0.92 15.63 2.77
N ASN A 252 1.96 16.10 3.47
CA ASN A 252 3.31 16.21 2.92
C ASN A 252 3.78 14.79 2.61
N GLN A 253 3.74 14.43 1.32
CA GLN A 253 3.95 13.07 0.85
C GLN A 253 5.43 12.73 0.81
N THR A 254 5.97 12.17 1.90
CA THR A 254 7.30 11.55 1.87
C THR A 254 7.25 10.02 1.95
N GLU A 255 6.12 9.39 2.31
CA GLU A 255 6.03 7.91 2.50
C GLU A 255 4.68 7.30 2.03
N SER A 256 4.00 7.96 1.11
CA SER A 256 2.53 7.97 1.00
C SER A 256 1.80 6.72 0.48
N TRP A 257 2.46 5.70 -0.10
CA TRP A 257 1.72 4.62 -0.80
C TRP A 257 1.84 3.23 -0.18
N CYS A 258 2.54 3.10 0.95
CA CYS A 258 2.51 1.87 1.75
C CYS A 258 1.20 1.70 2.55
N TRP A 259 0.35 2.73 2.64
CA TRP A 259 -0.85 2.72 3.46
C TRP A 259 -1.81 1.60 3.11
N PHE A 260 -2.00 1.26 1.83
CA PHE A 260 -3.06 0.33 1.38
C PHE A 260 -2.54 -1.01 0.86
N ASN A 261 -1.30 -1.39 1.20
CA ASN A 261 -0.77 -2.69 0.78
C ASN A 261 -1.73 -3.83 1.17
N GLY A 262 -2.10 -4.71 0.25
CA GLY A 262 -3.03 -5.82 0.53
C GLY A 262 -4.52 -5.45 0.59
N CYS A 263 -4.92 -4.21 0.23
CA CYS A 263 -6.32 -3.84 0.04
C CYS A 263 -6.87 -4.41 -1.28
N MET A 264 -7.18 -5.71 -1.28
CA MET A 264 -7.53 -6.44 -2.50
C MET A 264 -8.84 -6.00 -3.16
N SER A 265 -9.80 -5.45 -2.40
CA SER A 265 -11.11 -5.03 -2.90
C SER A 265 -11.19 -3.55 -3.29
N LEU A 266 -10.08 -2.82 -3.25
CA LEU A 266 -10.09 -1.38 -3.53
C LEU A 266 -10.39 -1.12 -5.01
N THR A 267 -11.58 -0.58 -5.28
CA THR A 267 -12.08 -0.33 -6.65
C THR A 267 -12.07 1.16 -7.01
N ALA A 268 -12.12 2.04 -6.01
CA ALA A 268 -12.10 3.48 -6.18
C ALA A 268 -11.21 4.13 -5.11
N ILE A 269 -10.41 5.10 -5.54
CA ILE A 269 -9.66 6.01 -4.66
C ILE A 269 -10.03 7.42 -5.12
N THR A 270 -10.56 8.21 -4.21
CA THR A 270 -10.87 9.62 -4.45
C THR A 270 -9.95 10.47 -3.59
N ILE A 271 -9.05 11.22 -4.25
CA ILE A 271 -8.17 12.19 -3.60
C ILE A 271 -8.73 13.57 -3.94
N THR A 272 -9.02 14.43 -2.96
CA THR A 272 -9.70 15.73 -3.22
C THR A 272 -8.81 16.95 -3.01
N THR A 273 -7.52 16.76 -2.70
CA THR A 273 -6.62 17.83 -2.26
C THR A 273 -5.47 18.18 -3.20
N ARG A 274 -4.87 19.34 -2.93
CA ARG A 274 -3.71 19.89 -3.65
C ARG A 274 -2.44 19.09 -3.34
N VAL A 275 -2.14 18.12 -4.18
CA VAL A 275 -0.85 17.42 -4.17
C VAL A 275 -0.03 17.95 -5.34
N LYS A 276 1.11 18.60 -5.06
CA LYS A 276 1.99 19.18 -6.09
C LYS A 276 2.89 18.14 -6.80
N LYS A 277 3.06 16.96 -6.22
CA LYS A 277 3.91 15.88 -6.75
C LYS A 277 3.63 14.61 -5.96
N ILE A 278 3.63 13.46 -6.63
CA ILE A 278 3.56 12.15 -5.99
C ILE A 278 4.89 11.43 -6.22
N GLU A 279 5.60 11.08 -5.16
CA GLU A 279 6.92 10.42 -5.23
C GLU A 279 6.87 8.88 -5.20
N GLU A 280 7.98 8.28 -5.61
CA GLU A 280 8.16 6.93 -6.16
C GLU A 280 8.03 5.81 -5.11
N HIS A 281 7.11 4.85 -5.26
CA HIS A 281 7.26 3.53 -4.65
C HIS A 281 6.53 2.42 -5.44
N TYR A 282 7.26 1.34 -5.72
CA TYR A 282 6.82 0.21 -6.54
C TYR A 282 5.74 -0.64 -5.83
N GLN A 283 4.48 -0.58 -6.27
CA GLN A 283 3.46 -1.53 -5.80
C GLN A 283 2.41 -1.92 -6.84
N LYS A 284 1.89 -3.14 -6.67
CA LYS A 284 1.15 -3.95 -7.65
C LYS A 284 -0.35 -3.94 -7.33
N TYR A 285 -1.08 -2.88 -7.70
CA TYR A 285 -2.54 -2.78 -7.52
C TYR A 285 -3.30 -3.63 -8.54
N LYS A 286 -3.19 -4.96 -8.43
CA LYS A 286 -3.72 -5.89 -9.44
C LYS A 286 -5.23 -5.76 -9.71
N SER A 287 -6.03 -5.29 -8.74
CA SER A 287 -7.50 -5.26 -8.81
C SER A 287 -8.11 -3.90 -9.17
N LEU A 288 -7.30 -2.85 -9.28
CA LEU A 288 -7.79 -1.50 -9.55
C LEU A 288 -8.37 -1.42 -10.97
N LYS A 289 -9.67 -1.11 -11.10
CA LYS A 289 -10.37 -1.07 -12.40
C LYS A 289 -10.47 0.33 -13.00
N SER A 290 -10.59 1.34 -12.14
CA SER A 290 -10.77 2.75 -12.51
C SER A 290 -10.14 3.65 -11.45
N VAL A 291 -9.60 4.79 -11.87
CA VAL A 291 -9.01 5.80 -10.99
C VAL A 291 -9.48 7.16 -11.44
N SER A 292 -10.00 7.95 -10.50
CA SER A 292 -10.27 9.37 -10.74
C SER A 292 -9.04 10.16 -10.32
N ILE A 293 -8.28 10.66 -11.30
CA ILE A 293 -7.13 11.52 -11.01
C ILE A 293 -7.67 12.94 -10.70
N PRO A 294 -7.28 13.55 -9.57
CA PRO A 294 -7.69 14.90 -9.22
C PRO A 294 -7.17 15.94 -10.22
N THR A 295 -7.97 16.99 -10.48
CA THR A 295 -7.57 18.15 -11.31
C THR A 295 -6.58 19.08 -10.61
N SER A 296 -5.97 18.66 -9.51
CA SER A 296 -4.95 19.43 -8.78
C SER A 296 -3.54 18.94 -9.05
N ILE A 297 -3.39 17.79 -9.73
CA ILE A 297 -2.10 17.14 -10.01
C ILE A 297 -1.52 17.68 -11.32
N ASP A 298 -0.24 18.02 -11.32
CA ASP A 298 0.55 18.46 -12.47
C ASP A 298 1.56 17.43 -13.00
N GLU A 299 1.95 16.42 -12.23
CA GLU A 299 2.80 15.30 -12.66
C GLU A 299 2.30 13.98 -12.07
N LEU A 300 2.15 12.96 -12.93
CA LEU A 300 2.06 11.56 -12.51
C LEU A 300 3.47 11.02 -12.36
N GLY A 301 3.84 10.58 -11.16
CA GLY A 301 5.19 10.12 -10.84
C GLY A 301 5.63 8.85 -11.60
N ASN A 302 6.91 8.52 -11.46
CA ASN A 302 7.47 7.30 -12.04
C ASN A 302 6.81 6.05 -11.41
N TRP A 303 6.55 5.03 -12.23
CA TRP A 303 6.03 3.71 -11.85
C TRP A 303 4.67 3.71 -11.14
N TYR A 304 3.92 4.81 -11.22
CA TYR A 304 2.77 5.08 -10.36
C TYR A 304 1.62 4.05 -10.46
N PHE A 305 1.20 3.71 -11.67
CA PHE A 305 0.22 2.66 -11.97
C PHE A 305 0.89 1.33 -12.41
N LYS A 306 2.19 1.14 -12.14
CA LYS A 306 2.89 -0.07 -12.58
C LYS A 306 2.22 -1.34 -12.05
N GLY A 307 1.88 -2.27 -12.93
CA GLY A 307 1.28 -3.54 -12.56
C GLY A 307 -0.18 -3.45 -12.09
N CYS A 308 -0.88 -2.35 -12.42
CA CYS A 308 -2.34 -2.27 -12.29
C CYS A 308 -3.02 -3.16 -13.31
N THR A 309 -2.92 -4.49 -13.14
CA THR A 309 -3.27 -5.48 -14.16
C THR A 309 -4.76 -5.50 -14.53
N SER A 310 -5.64 -4.95 -13.70
CA SER A 310 -7.09 -4.85 -13.97
C SER A 310 -7.55 -3.47 -14.43
N LEU A 311 -6.65 -2.48 -14.55
CA LEU A 311 -7.02 -1.12 -14.97
C LEU A 311 -7.45 -1.19 -16.43
N THR A 312 -8.72 -0.87 -16.73
CA THR A 312 -9.28 -1.02 -18.09
C THR A 312 -9.31 0.29 -18.86
N ARG A 313 -9.57 1.39 -18.15
CA ARG A 313 -9.63 2.76 -18.66
C ARG A 313 -9.12 3.74 -17.61
N ILE A 314 -8.45 4.79 -18.07
CA ILE A 314 -8.11 5.95 -17.26
C ILE A 314 -8.21 7.24 -18.10
N ASP A 315 -8.80 8.28 -17.51
CA ASP A 315 -8.88 9.60 -18.12
C ASP A 315 -7.90 10.52 -17.37
N ILE A 316 -6.90 11.06 -18.08
CA ILE A 316 -5.89 11.93 -17.49
C ILE A 316 -6.42 13.38 -17.51
N PRO A 317 -6.51 14.08 -16.37
CA PRO A 317 -7.05 15.43 -16.32
C PRO A 317 -6.14 16.44 -17.03
N THR A 318 -6.72 17.58 -17.42
CA THR A 318 -6.03 18.67 -18.13
C THR A 318 -5.01 19.43 -17.28
N THR A 319 -4.84 19.04 -16.01
CA THR A 319 -3.85 19.66 -15.12
C THR A 319 -2.53 18.92 -15.16
N VAL A 320 -2.52 17.65 -15.57
CA VAL A 320 -1.30 16.83 -15.64
C VAL A 320 -0.48 17.23 -16.87
N ASN A 321 0.76 17.63 -16.61
CA ASN A 321 1.74 18.07 -17.60
C ASN A 321 2.82 17.01 -17.89
N VAL A 322 3.04 16.06 -16.99
CA VAL A 322 4.09 15.04 -17.13
C VAL A 322 3.55 13.67 -16.71
N ILE A 323 3.82 12.65 -17.52
CA ILE A 323 3.64 11.25 -17.14
C ILE A 323 5.02 10.60 -16.97
N GLY A 324 5.29 10.14 -15.75
CA GLY A 324 6.57 9.62 -15.32
C GLY A 324 6.97 8.29 -15.93
N CYS A 325 8.24 7.94 -15.70
CA CYS A 325 8.90 6.75 -16.21
C CYS A 325 8.14 5.50 -15.76
N GLY A 326 7.70 4.66 -16.69
CA GLY A 326 6.99 3.42 -16.38
C GLY A 326 5.65 3.59 -15.66
N CYS A 327 5.04 4.77 -15.71
CA CYS A 327 3.83 5.10 -14.97
C CYS A 327 2.72 4.06 -15.17
N PHE A 328 2.47 3.59 -16.39
CA PHE A 328 1.47 2.56 -16.70
C PHE A 328 2.10 1.20 -17.07
N LYS A 329 3.37 0.93 -16.73
CA LYS A 329 4.03 -0.33 -17.10
C LYS A 329 3.26 -1.54 -16.56
N SER A 330 3.06 -2.57 -17.38
CA SER A 330 2.35 -3.80 -17.04
C SER A 330 0.89 -3.59 -16.60
N CYS A 331 0.23 -2.53 -17.08
CA CYS A 331 -1.23 -2.39 -17.02
C CYS A 331 -1.90 -3.32 -18.07
N LEU A 332 -1.87 -4.63 -17.81
CA LEU A 332 -2.21 -5.67 -18.79
C LEU A 332 -3.61 -5.53 -19.41
N SER A 333 -4.59 -5.01 -18.66
CA SER A 333 -5.97 -4.82 -19.12
C SER A 333 -6.27 -3.42 -19.66
N LEU A 334 -5.29 -2.50 -19.70
CA LEU A 334 -5.53 -1.11 -20.10
C LEU A 334 -5.83 -1.08 -21.60
N SER A 335 -7.10 -0.87 -21.93
CA SER A 335 -7.60 -0.90 -23.30
C SER A 335 -7.73 0.49 -23.93
N SER A 336 -7.98 1.50 -23.09
CA SER A 336 -8.20 2.88 -23.51
C SER A 336 -7.61 3.85 -22.49
N ILE A 337 -6.90 4.86 -22.98
CA ILE A 337 -6.42 5.98 -22.18
C ILE A 337 -6.66 7.28 -22.94
N THR A 338 -7.22 8.27 -22.25
CA THR A 338 -7.38 9.61 -22.79
C THR A 338 -6.27 10.50 -22.24
N LEU A 339 -5.30 10.84 -23.09
CA LEU A 339 -4.26 11.82 -22.78
C LEU A 339 -4.79 13.23 -23.02
N SER A 340 -4.68 14.11 -22.02
CA SER A 340 -5.06 15.52 -22.14
C SER A 340 -4.03 16.33 -22.93
N THR A 341 -4.46 17.44 -23.51
CA THR A 341 -3.60 18.35 -24.31
C THR A 341 -2.61 19.16 -23.45
N SER A 342 -2.63 19.02 -22.13
CA SER A 342 -1.66 19.65 -21.22
C SER A 342 -0.37 18.85 -21.10
N ILE A 343 -0.39 17.56 -21.43
CA ILE A 343 0.76 16.67 -21.24
C ILE A 343 1.89 17.09 -22.19
N SER A 344 3.01 17.50 -21.62
CA SER A 344 4.22 17.94 -22.31
C SER A 344 5.28 16.83 -22.44
N LYS A 345 5.21 15.80 -21.58
CA LYS A 345 6.21 14.71 -21.53
C LYS A 345 5.58 13.35 -21.23
N LEU A 346 5.96 12.35 -22.00
CA LEU A 346 5.77 10.92 -21.71
C LEU A 346 7.15 10.29 -21.52
N LYS A 347 7.48 9.91 -20.28
CA LYS A 347 8.82 9.41 -19.97
C LYS A 347 9.03 7.94 -20.39
N GLU A 348 10.28 7.48 -20.33
CA GLU A 348 10.72 6.11 -20.63
C GLU A 348 9.77 5.03 -20.06
N TRP A 349 9.49 3.98 -20.85
CA TRP A 349 8.67 2.81 -20.49
C TRP A 349 7.22 3.09 -20.03
N CYS A 350 6.70 4.30 -20.22
CA CYS A 350 5.40 4.72 -19.67
C CYS A 350 4.27 3.71 -19.88
N PHE A 351 4.14 3.10 -21.06
CA PHE A 351 3.11 2.11 -21.40
C PHE A 351 3.68 0.71 -21.72
N GLU A 352 4.89 0.38 -21.27
CA GLU A 352 5.47 -0.95 -21.49
C GLU A 352 4.54 -2.06 -20.97
N ASP A 353 4.40 -3.17 -21.69
CA ASP A 353 3.52 -4.30 -21.34
C ASP A 353 2.02 -3.93 -21.19
N CYS A 354 1.53 -2.86 -21.82
CA CYS A 354 0.09 -2.58 -21.91
C CYS A 354 -0.58 -3.48 -22.97
N LEU A 355 -0.68 -4.78 -22.67
CA LEU A 355 -1.04 -5.82 -23.65
C LEU A 355 -2.40 -5.61 -24.33
N SER A 356 -3.35 -4.94 -23.66
CA SER A 356 -4.70 -4.70 -24.18
C SER A 356 -4.88 -3.35 -24.88
N LEU A 357 -3.86 -2.48 -24.91
CA LEU A 357 -3.99 -1.13 -25.46
C LEU A 357 -4.13 -1.19 -26.98
N THR A 358 -5.29 -0.81 -27.52
CA THR A 358 -5.57 -0.96 -28.96
C THR A 358 -5.18 0.25 -29.79
N SER A 359 -5.26 1.44 -29.20
CA SER A 359 -4.97 2.72 -29.84
C SER A 359 -4.67 3.78 -28.78
N ILE A 360 -3.80 4.73 -29.12
CA ILE A 360 -3.52 5.90 -28.30
C ILE A 360 -3.30 7.13 -29.20
N ASN A 361 -3.82 8.27 -28.77
CA ASN A 361 -3.56 9.55 -29.42
C ASN A 361 -2.53 10.31 -28.58
N ILE A 362 -1.37 10.59 -29.17
CA ILE A 362 -0.30 11.34 -28.50
C ILE A 362 -0.61 12.85 -28.65
N PRO A 363 -0.71 13.62 -27.55
CA PRO A 363 -0.88 15.07 -27.62
C PRO A 363 0.21 15.77 -28.43
N SER A 364 -0.17 16.79 -29.22
CA SER A 364 0.75 17.60 -30.03
C SER A 364 1.67 18.51 -29.20
N THR A 365 1.51 18.52 -27.88
CA THR A 365 2.36 19.22 -26.91
C THR A 365 3.62 18.43 -26.54
N ILE A 366 3.69 17.15 -26.92
CA ILE A 366 4.84 16.28 -26.68
C ILE A 366 5.83 16.43 -27.85
N ASN A 367 7.12 16.55 -27.52
CA ASN A 367 8.19 16.73 -28.52
C ASN A 367 9.00 15.45 -28.78
N GLU A 368 8.93 14.47 -27.89
CA GLU A 368 9.70 13.22 -27.99
C GLU A 368 8.89 12.06 -27.43
N ILE A 369 9.01 10.88 -28.08
CA ILE A 369 8.56 9.62 -27.49
C ILE A 369 9.80 8.90 -26.98
N GLU A 370 9.97 8.85 -25.65
CA GLU A 370 11.16 8.30 -25.00
C GLU A 370 11.27 6.76 -25.11
N THR A 371 12.41 6.23 -24.70
CA THR A 371 12.78 4.81 -24.75
C THR A 371 11.68 3.88 -24.24
N GLY A 372 11.32 2.87 -25.03
CA GLY A 372 10.42 1.79 -24.65
C GLY A 372 8.99 2.21 -24.30
N CYS A 373 8.56 3.43 -24.65
CA CYS A 373 7.28 3.99 -24.21
C CYS A 373 6.08 3.07 -24.49
N PHE A 374 6.06 2.37 -25.62
CA PHE A 374 5.01 1.43 -26.04
C PHE A 374 5.51 -0.01 -26.24
N LYS A 375 6.65 -0.37 -25.63
CA LYS A 375 7.22 -1.72 -25.76
C LYS A 375 6.21 -2.78 -25.30
N ASN A 376 6.12 -3.88 -26.07
CA ASN A 376 5.23 -5.01 -25.81
C ASN A 376 3.74 -4.63 -25.71
N CYS A 377 3.28 -3.58 -26.40
CA CYS A 377 1.86 -3.29 -26.56
C CYS A 377 1.23 -4.20 -27.63
N LEU A 378 1.05 -5.48 -27.30
CA LEU A 378 0.68 -6.55 -28.26
C LEU A 378 -0.60 -6.26 -29.05
N SER A 379 -1.57 -5.55 -28.48
CA SER A 379 -2.86 -5.22 -29.13
C SER A 379 -2.88 -3.88 -29.88
N LEU A 380 -1.79 -3.11 -29.86
CA LEU A 380 -1.74 -1.77 -30.46
C LEU A 380 -1.82 -1.89 -31.99
N ARG A 381 -2.96 -1.49 -32.57
CA ARG A 381 -3.23 -1.61 -34.02
C ARG A 381 -2.85 -0.36 -34.80
N SER A 382 -3.01 0.80 -34.17
CA SER A 382 -2.76 2.10 -34.77
C SER A 382 -2.32 3.10 -33.71
N ILE A 383 -1.37 3.96 -34.06
CA ILE A 383 -0.96 5.09 -33.25
C ILE A 383 -0.78 6.31 -34.16
N ASN A 384 -1.32 7.45 -33.71
CA ASN A 384 -1.12 8.73 -34.39
C ASN A 384 0.05 9.46 -33.73
N ILE A 385 1.16 9.61 -34.45
CA ILE A 385 2.32 10.38 -34.01
C ILE A 385 2.17 11.82 -34.53
N PRO A 386 2.02 12.83 -33.66
CA PRO A 386 1.85 14.22 -34.08
C PRO A 386 3.14 14.80 -34.67
N SER A 387 3.02 15.85 -35.49
CA SER A 387 4.14 16.54 -36.13
C SER A 387 5.02 17.35 -35.16
N SER A 388 4.70 17.36 -33.87
CA SER A 388 5.54 17.92 -32.81
C SER A 388 6.69 16.99 -32.43
N ILE A 389 6.60 15.70 -32.71
CA ILE A 389 7.61 14.70 -32.34
C ILE A 389 8.85 14.84 -33.23
N SER A 390 10.01 15.12 -32.64
CA SER A 390 11.29 15.24 -33.34
C SER A 390 12.14 13.96 -33.30
N GLN A 391 11.85 13.09 -32.34
CA GLN A 391 12.60 11.86 -32.08
C GLN A 391 11.67 10.74 -31.57
N ILE A 392 11.94 9.51 -32.02
CA ILE A 392 11.34 8.29 -31.49
C ILE A 392 12.48 7.45 -30.88
N GLY A 393 12.41 7.23 -29.58
CA GLY A 393 13.44 6.57 -28.79
C GLY A 393 13.56 5.06 -29.03
N ASP A 394 14.55 4.48 -28.36
CA ASP A 394 14.97 3.10 -28.50
C ASP A 394 13.88 2.14 -28.02
N TRP A 395 13.71 0.98 -28.66
CA TRP A 395 12.68 -0.03 -28.35
C TRP A 395 11.23 0.51 -28.27
N CYS A 396 10.94 1.72 -28.77
CA CYS A 396 9.68 2.42 -28.48
C CYS A 396 8.43 1.61 -28.82
N PHE A 397 8.40 0.94 -29.96
CA PHE A 397 7.33 0.04 -30.40
C PHE A 397 7.80 -1.42 -30.52
N GLU A 398 8.86 -1.81 -29.82
CA GLU A 398 9.32 -3.22 -29.83
C GLU A 398 8.16 -4.15 -29.45
N GLU A 399 7.99 -5.25 -30.17
CA GLU A 399 6.94 -6.25 -29.96
C GLU A 399 5.50 -5.72 -30.07
N CYS A 400 5.26 -4.57 -30.71
CA CYS A 400 3.90 -4.13 -31.11
C CYS A 400 3.33 -5.02 -32.22
N SER A 401 3.02 -6.26 -31.90
CA SER A 401 2.76 -7.35 -32.85
C SER A 401 1.48 -7.17 -33.66
N SER A 402 0.53 -6.34 -33.22
CA SER A 402 -0.71 -6.01 -33.94
C SER A 402 -0.61 -4.74 -34.80
N LEU A 403 0.49 -3.99 -34.75
CA LEU A 403 0.63 -2.73 -35.49
C LEU A 403 0.75 -3.03 -36.98
N THR A 404 -0.24 -2.63 -37.77
CA THR A 404 -0.30 -2.98 -39.21
C THR A 404 0.38 -1.96 -40.11
N SER A 405 0.32 -0.69 -39.72
CA SER A 405 0.87 0.43 -40.48
C SER A 405 1.19 1.59 -39.56
N ILE A 406 2.24 2.34 -39.87
CA ILE A 406 2.59 3.57 -39.17
C ILE A 406 3.14 4.62 -40.13
N THR A 407 2.76 5.87 -39.92
CA THR A 407 3.28 7.02 -40.65
C THR A 407 4.16 7.82 -39.71
N ILE A 408 5.43 7.97 -40.06
CA ILE A 408 6.38 8.77 -39.29
C ILE A 408 6.27 10.24 -39.78
N PRO A 409 6.04 11.23 -38.90
CA PRO A 409 5.86 12.61 -39.31
C PRO A 409 7.18 13.25 -39.75
N THR A 410 7.11 14.24 -40.64
CA THR A 410 8.26 14.93 -41.26
C THR A 410 9.17 15.68 -40.29
N SER A 411 8.75 15.83 -39.03
CA SER A 411 9.53 16.40 -37.94
C SER A 411 10.56 15.43 -37.36
N VAL A 412 10.37 14.12 -37.54
CA VAL A 412 11.27 13.10 -36.98
C VAL A 412 12.54 13.03 -37.80
N SER A 413 13.69 13.12 -37.12
CA SER A 413 15.01 13.06 -37.75
C SER A 413 15.72 11.71 -37.55
N LYS A 414 15.35 10.96 -36.51
CA LYS A 414 16.00 9.70 -36.13
C LYS A 414 15.00 8.68 -35.62
N LEU A 415 15.24 7.41 -35.96
CA LEU A 415 14.58 6.25 -35.35
C LEU A 415 15.58 5.55 -34.43
N GLY A 416 15.25 5.41 -33.14
CA GLY A 416 16.08 4.71 -32.17
C GLY A 416 16.29 3.23 -32.51
N PRO A 417 17.37 2.60 -32.00
CA PRO A 417 17.58 1.17 -32.09
C PRO A 417 16.34 0.34 -31.70
N GLY A 418 15.99 -0.63 -32.55
CA GLY A 418 14.78 -1.49 -32.51
C GLY A 418 13.47 -0.83 -32.17
N CYS A 419 13.30 0.43 -32.54
CA CYS A 419 12.03 1.12 -32.41
C CYS A 419 10.85 0.28 -32.94
N PHE A 420 11.02 -0.55 -33.98
CA PHE A 420 9.98 -1.42 -34.53
C PHE A 420 10.35 -2.92 -34.51
N LYS A 421 11.30 -3.33 -33.66
CA LYS A 421 11.71 -4.73 -33.57
C LYS A 421 10.52 -5.63 -33.24
N ASN A 422 10.41 -6.78 -33.90
CA ASN A 422 9.34 -7.76 -33.74
C ASN A 422 7.92 -7.18 -33.93
N CYS A 423 7.74 -6.13 -34.75
CA CYS A 423 6.39 -5.71 -35.19
C CYS A 423 5.85 -6.68 -36.24
N LEU A 424 5.40 -7.85 -35.79
CA LEU A 424 5.09 -9.00 -36.65
C LEU A 424 4.02 -8.73 -37.71
N SER A 425 3.06 -7.84 -37.44
CA SER A 425 1.98 -7.48 -38.39
C SER A 425 2.26 -6.23 -39.22
N LEU A 426 3.41 -5.55 -39.05
CA LEU A 426 3.70 -4.30 -39.74
C LEU A 426 3.89 -4.56 -41.23
N ARG A 427 2.93 -4.11 -42.04
CA ARG A 427 2.91 -4.34 -43.50
C ARG A 427 3.56 -3.21 -44.28
N THR A 428 3.32 -1.97 -43.83
CA THR A 428 3.76 -0.75 -44.50
C THR A 428 4.19 0.28 -43.46
N ILE A 429 5.32 0.94 -43.71
CA ILE A 429 5.76 2.10 -42.95
C ILE A 429 6.14 3.22 -43.92
N THR A 430 5.68 4.43 -43.64
CA THR A 430 6.05 5.62 -44.42
C THR A 430 7.10 6.39 -43.66
N LEU A 431 8.33 6.40 -44.19
CA LEU A 431 9.46 7.17 -43.68
C LEU A 431 9.55 8.54 -44.40
N PRO A 432 9.62 9.66 -43.67
CA PRO A 432 9.78 10.98 -44.28
C PRO A 432 11.23 11.22 -44.73
N SER A 433 11.42 12.18 -45.63
CA SER A 433 12.73 12.60 -46.13
C SER A 433 13.64 13.24 -45.06
N SER A 434 13.14 13.48 -43.86
CA SER A 434 13.87 14.05 -42.73
C SER A 434 14.70 13.03 -41.95
N ILE A 435 14.43 11.72 -42.10
CA ILE A 435 15.15 10.67 -41.36
C ILE A 435 16.58 10.56 -41.88
N SER A 436 17.55 10.94 -41.06
CA SER A 436 18.98 10.78 -41.38
C SER A 436 19.57 9.49 -40.82
N GLN A 437 18.93 8.89 -39.81
CA GLN A 437 19.42 7.71 -39.12
C GLN A 437 18.28 6.73 -38.81
N ILE A 438 18.49 5.47 -39.17
CA ILE A 438 17.66 4.33 -38.78
C ILE A 438 18.53 3.49 -37.84
N GLY A 439 18.10 3.26 -36.60
CA GLY A 439 18.89 2.59 -35.57
C GLY A 439 19.16 1.10 -35.85
N GLU A 440 20.08 0.53 -35.07
CA GLU A 440 20.39 -0.90 -35.10
C GLU A 440 19.12 -1.72 -34.82
N TRP A 441 18.95 -2.88 -35.47
CA TRP A 441 17.81 -3.78 -35.28
C TRP A 441 16.42 -3.10 -35.39
N CYS A 442 16.32 -1.91 -36.01
CA CYS A 442 15.11 -1.07 -36.04
C CYS A 442 13.86 -1.83 -36.50
N PHE A 443 13.99 -2.65 -37.55
CA PHE A 443 12.93 -3.49 -38.12
C PHE A 443 13.22 -4.99 -37.99
N GLU A 444 14.13 -5.40 -37.10
CA GLU A 444 14.43 -6.83 -36.90
C GLU A 444 13.13 -7.61 -36.62
N GLY A 445 12.90 -8.71 -37.34
CA GLY A 445 11.74 -9.57 -37.13
C GLY A 445 10.40 -9.00 -37.63
N CYS A 446 10.38 -7.91 -38.40
CA CYS A 446 9.18 -7.40 -39.07
C CYS A 446 8.74 -8.33 -40.23
N THR A 447 8.26 -9.52 -39.90
CA THR A 447 7.99 -10.60 -40.85
C THR A 447 6.88 -10.30 -41.87
N SER A 448 5.99 -9.33 -41.61
CA SER A 448 4.94 -8.91 -42.54
C SER A 448 5.30 -7.71 -43.43
N LEU A 449 6.47 -7.08 -43.21
CA LEU A 449 6.85 -5.85 -43.93
C LEU A 449 7.12 -6.19 -45.39
N LYS A 450 6.30 -5.66 -46.31
CA LYS A 450 6.39 -6.01 -47.74
C LYS A 450 7.30 -5.09 -48.53
N SER A 451 7.21 -3.80 -48.23
CA SER A 451 7.92 -2.75 -48.94
C SER A 451 8.34 -1.63 -48.00
N ILE A 452 9.52 -1.06 -48.22
CA ILE A 452 9.99 0.14 -47.52
C ILE A 452 10.82 1.03 -48.44
N ASN A 453 10.61 2.34 -48.33
CA ASN A 453 11.38 3.34 -49.07
C ASN A 453 12.37 3.98 -48.10
N ILE A 454 13.67 3.84 -48.36
CA ILE A 454 14.72 4.42 -47.55
C ILE A 454 14.91 5.89 -47.97
N PRO A 455 14.83 6.86 -47.04
CA PRO A 455 15.00 8.28 -47.35
C PRO A 455 16.39 8.61 -47.91
N THR A 456 16.47 9.58 -48.83
CA THR A 456 17.74 10.03 -49.46
C THR A 456 18.71 10.70 -48.48
N SER A 457 18.24 11.04 -47.28
CA SER A 457 19.05 11.56 -46.17
C SER A 457 19.79 10.48 -45.40
N VAL A 458 19.47 9.20 -45.60
CA VAL A 458 20.16 8.07 -44.96
C VAL A 458 21.43 7.73 -45.74
N HIS A 459 22.55 7.64 -45.02
CA HIS A 459 23.88 7.36 -45.58
C HIS A 459 24.40 5.95 -45.23
N GLU A 460 23.80 5.31 -44.22
CA GLU A 460 24.23 4.03 -43.69
C GLU A 460 23.03 3.20 -43.23
N LEU A 461 23.07 1.89 -43.51
CA LEU A 461 22.17 0.91 -42.93
C LEU A 461 22.95 0.06 -41.93
N VAL A 462 22.64 0.24 -40.65
CA VAL A 462 23.38 -0.33 -39.52
C VAL A 462 23.02 -1.79 -39.22
N LYS A 463 23.74 -2.38 -38.27
CA LYS A 463 23.69 -3.79 -37.88
C LYS A 463 22.26 -4.29 -37.67
N GLU A 464 21.97 -5.42 -38.34
CA GLU A 464 20.73 -6.19 -38.18
C GLU A 464 19.42 -5.39 -38.41
N CYS A 465 19.48 -4.20 -39.04
CA CYS A 465 18.35 -3.28 -39.16
C CYS A 465 17.08 -3.91 -39.77
N PHE A 466 17.22 -4.77 -40.78
CA PHE A 466 16.11 -5.49 -41.44
C PHE A 466 16.20 -7.01 -41.27
N LYS A 467 16.97 -7.51 -40.31
CA LYS A 467 17.16 -8.96 -40.11
C LYS A 467 15.82 -9.66 -39.90
N ASN A 468 15.63 -10.81 -40.52
CA ASN A 468 14.42 -11.63 -40.48
C ASN A 468 13.14 -10.92 -40.99
N CYS A 469 13.26 -9.89 -41.85
CA CYS A 469 12.12 -9.32 -42.58
C CYS A 469 11.70 -10.23 -43.75
N SER A 470 11.13 -11.40 -43.45
CA SER A 470 10.88 -12.49 -44.40
C SER A 470 9.85 -12.20 -45.50
N SER A 471 9.07 -11.11 -45.41
CA SER A 471 8.15 -10.67 -46.48
C SER A 471 8.67 -9.48 -47.29
N LEU A 472 9.86 -8.96 -46.98
CA LEU A 472 10.39 -7.74 -47.60
C LEU A 472 10.88 -8.04 -49.01
N THR A 473 10.00 -7.80 -49.99
CA THR A 473 10.26 -8.11 -51.41
C THR A 473 10.60 -6.87 -52.22
N GLN A 474 10.30 -5.68 -51.72
CA GLN A 474 10.56 -4.41 -52.39
C GLN A 474 11.26 -3.44 -51.42
N ILE A 475 12.42 -2.91 -51.81
CA ILE A 475 13.11 -1.88 -51.05
C ILE A 475 13.78 -0.88 -51.99
N ASP A 476 13.46 0.39 -51.79
CA ASP A 476 14.10 1.49 -52.50
C ASP A 476 15.24 2.05 -51.65
N VAL A 477 16.45 1.57 -51.92
CA VAL A 477 17.69 2.06 -51.30
C VAL A 477 18.30 3.15 -52.20
N PRO A 478 18.41 4.41 -51.72
CA PRO A 478 18.95 5.52 -52.50
C PRO A 478 20.47 5.41 -52.65
N THR A 479 21.02 6.10 -53.64
CA THR A 479 22.47 6.15 -53.89
C THR A 479 23.26 6.90 -52.81
N SER A 480 22.57 7.58 -51.88
CA SER A 480 23.18 8.20 -50.70
C SER A 480 23.70 7.17 -49.70
N VAL A 481 23.15 5.94 -49.71
CA VAL A 481 23.63 4.85 -48.84
C VAL A 481 24.96 4.35 -49.37
N THR A 482 26.02 4.54 -48.58
CA THR A 482 27.39 4.13 -48.92
C THR A 482 27.90 2.97 -48.08
N ASN A 483 27.29 2.69 -46.92
CA ASN A 483 27.65 1.57 -46.05
C ASN A 483 26.42 0.73 -45.64
N ILE A 484 26.59 -0.59 -45.58
CA ILE A 484 25.60 -1.54 -45.08
C ILE A 484 26.33 -2.51 -44.14
N GLU A 485 25.98 -2.49 -42.86
CA GLU A 485 26.66 -3.26 -41.81
C GLU A 485 26.23 -4.73 -41.73
N GLU A 486 26.88 -5.47 -40.82
CA GLU A 486 26.73 -6.91 -40.66
C GLU A 486 25.26 -7.34 -40.49
N ARG A 487 24.87 -8.41 -41.20
CA ARG A 487 23.55 -9.06 -41.07
C ARG A 487 22.34 -8.15 -41.28
N CYS A 488 22.51 -6.96 -41.86
CA CYS A 488 21.43 -5.99 -42.07
C CYS A 488 20.19 -6.61 -42.74
N PHE A 489 20.40 -7.48 -43.73
CA PHE A 489 19.33 -8.19 -44.48
C PHE A 489 19.36 -9.71 -44.29
N LEU A 490 19.96 -10.21 -43.21
CA LEU A 490 20.00 -11.66 -42.93
C LEU A 490 18.56 -12.19 -42.76
N GLY A 491 18.19 -13.24 -43.50
CA GLY A 491 16.84 -13.81 -43.43
C GLY A 491 15.77 -13.06 -44.25
N CYS A 492 16.17 -12.07 -45.05
CA CYS A 492 15.29 -11.43 -46.04
C CYS A 492 15.17 -12.24 -47.34
N PRO A 493 14.10 -12.03 -48.12
CA PRO A 493 13.91 -12.67 -49.43
C PRO A 493 15.01 -12.36 -50.45
N GLU A 494 15.26 -13.32 -51.34
CA GLU A 494 16.27 -13.25 -52.40
C GLU A 494 15.95 -12.17 -53.45
N GLU A 495 14.70 -11.75 -53.57
CA GLU A 495 14.22 -10.67 -54.44
C GLU A 495 14.99 -9.36 -54.21
N LEU A 496 15.47 -9.12 -52.98
CA LEU A 496 16.25 -7.93 -52.63
C LEU A 496 17.58 -7.84 -53.39
N LYS A 497 18.14 -8.98 -53.86
CA LYS A 497 19.35 -9.01 -54.71
C LYS A 497 19.17 -8.29 -56.04
N ARG A 498 17.93 -8.00 -56.47
CA ARG A 498 17.65 -7.21 -57.68
C ARG A 498 17.92 -5.71 -57.48
N ASN A 499 17.96 -5.22 -56.24
CA ASN A 499 18.30 -3.83 -55.97
C ASN A 499 19.79 -3.59 -56.26
N LYS A 500 20.09 -2.62 -57.16
CA LYS A 500 21.46 -2.34 -57.63
C LYS A 500 22.41 -1.90 -56.51
N VAL A 501 21.92 -1.15 -55.52
CA VAL A 501 22.72 -0.65 -54.39
C VAL A 501 23.03 -1.80 -53.45
N LEU A 502 22.03 -2.59 -53.06
CA LEU A 502 22.22 -3.78 -52.22
C LEU A 502 23.16 -4.79 -52.86
N LYS A 503 22.99 -5.04 -54.16
CA LYS A 503 23.89 -5.93 -54.90
C LYS A 503 25.35 -5.48 -54.78
N LYS A 504 25.63 -4.21 -55.03
CA LYS A 504 27.00 -3.65 -54.99
C LYS A 504 27.60 -3.65 -53.58
N LEU A 505 26.84 -3.22 -52.58
CA LEU A 505 27.38 -2.91 -51.24
C LEU A 505 27.28 -4.06 -50.25
N TYR A 506 26.34 -4.99 -50.44
CA TYR A 506 26.06 -6.05 -49.46
C TYR A 506 26.30 -7.46 -50.02
N TYR A 507 25.83 -7.74 -51.24
CA TYR A 507 25.91 -9.10 -51.80
C TYR A 507 27.21 -9.39 -52.56
N ASP A 508 27.67 -8.46 -53.41
CA ASP A 508 28.88 -8.64 -54.23
C ASP A 508 30.17 -8.36 -53.43
N GLY A 509 30.07 -7.65 -52.30
CA GLY A 509 31.20 -7.36 -51.39
C GLY A 509 31.58 -8.51 -50.45
N CYS A 510 30.73 -9.53 -50.29
CA CYS A 510 31.01 -10.72 -49.48
C CYS A 510 31.69 -11.80 -50.32
N VAL A 511 32.98 -11.63 -50.63
CA VAL A 511 33.85 -12.77 -50.94
C VAL A 511 34.15 -13.48 -49.63
N ILE A 512 33.70 -14.74 -49.57
CA ILE A 512 33.92 -15.76 -48.55
C ILE A 512 35.32 -15.67 -47.91
N VAL A 513 35.40 -15.55 -46.58
CA VAL A 513 36.28 -16.36 -45.71
C VAL A 513 35.54 -16.65 -44.40
#